data_AF-A0A969TZ94-F1
#
_entry.id   AF-A0A969TZ94-F1
#
_cell.length_a   1.000
_cell.length_b   1.000
_cell.length_c   1.000
_cell.angle_alpha   90.00
_cell.angle_beta   90.00
_cell.angle_gamma   90.00
#
_symmetry.space_group_name_H-M   'P 1'
#
loop_
_entity.id
_entity.type
_entity.pdbx_description
1 polymer ?
#
loop_
_entity_poly.entity_id
_entity_poly.type
_entity_poly.pdbx_seq_one_letter_code
_entity_poly.pdbx_strand_id
1 'polypeptide(L)'
;MFQKMLLRPSEFDVLATTNLNGDYLSDAIAAEVGGVGIAPGANIGDEVALFEATHGTAPKYTNLDKVNPGSLLFSGVMMLEHIGWFEAAEMITQAYEKTIADKVVTYDFARQMDDAREVKTSEFATAIINNMA
;
A
#
# COMPACT_ATOMS: atom_id res chain seq x y z
N MET A 1 10.56 12.61 17.03
CA MET A 1 9.73 11.52 16.48
C MET A 1 10.48 10.71 15.43
N PHE A 2 10.97 11.32 14.34
CA PHE A 2 11.74 10.62 13.28
C PHE A 2 12.86 9.68 13.77
N GLN A 3 13.72 10.13 14.70
CA GLN A 3 14.77 9.27 15.27
C GLN A 3 14.20 8.05 16.02
N LYS A 4 13.02 8.18 16.63
CA LYS A 4 12.39 7.09 17.38
C LYS A 4 11.75 6.06 16.46
N MET A 5 11.23 6.46 15.30
CA MET A 5 10.77 5.52 14.28
C MET A 5 11.92 4.61 13.83
N LEU A 6 13.08 5.19 13.52
CA LEU A 6 14.26 4.39 13.12
C LEU A 6 14.85 3.50 14.23
N LEU A 7 14.87 3.98 15.47
CA LEU A 7 15.61 3.32 16.55
C LEU A 7 14.74 2.41 17.43
N ARG A 8 13.45 2.73 17.57
CA ARG A 8 12.51 2.08 18.50
C ARG A 8 11.08 2.08 17.91
N PRO A 9 10.88 1.56 16.68
CA PRO A 9 9.55 1.61 16.04
C PRO A 9 8.49 0.83 16.82
N SER A 10 8.87 -0.28 17.46
CA SER A 10 7.98 -1.15 18.24
C SER A 10 7.39 -0.53 19.52
N GLU A 11 7.77 0.69 19.88
CA GLU A 11 7.22 1.41 21.03
C GLU A 11 5.95 2.21 20.68
N PHE A 12 5.55 2.20 19.41
CA PHE A 12 4.47 3.03 18.89
C PHE A 12 3.47 2.16 18.13
N ASP A 13 2.22 2.62 18.13
CA ASP A 13 1.09 2.00 17.43
C ASP A 13 0.30 3.09 16.72
N VAL A 14 -0.56 3.82 17.43
CA VAL A 14 -1.31 4.95 16.89
C VAL A 14 -0.58 6.28 17.13
N LEU A 15 -0.46 7.09 16.07
CA LEU A 15 0.14 8.42 16.11
C LEU A 15 -0.89 9.50 15.78
N ALA A 16 -1.09 10.45 16.70
CA ALA A 16 -1.87 11.67 16.47
C ALA A 16 -0.92 12.87 16.38
N THR A 17 -1.05 13.66 15.32
CA THR A 17 -0.15 14.79 15.05
C THR A 17 -0.83 15.88 14.21
N THR A 18 -0.18 17.03 14.08
CA THR A 18 -0.66 18.14 13.26
C THR A 18 -0.39 17.90 11.78
N ASN A 19 -1.13 18.59 10.89
CA ASN A 19 -1.09 18.40 9.44
C ASN A 19 0.35 18.27 8.88
N LEU A 20 1.19 19.30 9.03
CA LEU A 20 2.56 19.30 8.50
C LEU A 20 3.46 18.20 9.10
N ASN A 21 3.29 17.89 10.38
CA ASN A 21 4.06 16.82 11.01
C ASN A 21 3.58 15.45 10.55
N GLY A 22 2.28 15.30 10.26
CA GLY A 22 1.67 14.10 9.69
C GLY A 22 2.24 13.81 8.33
N ASP A 23 2.20 14.80 7.43
CA ASP A 23 2.79 14.75 6.08
C ASP A 23 4.24 14.23 6.12
N TYR A 24 5.11 14.86 6.90
CA TYR A 24 6.51 14.44 6.97
C TYR A 24 6.70 13.06 7.60
N LEU A 25 5.93 12.72 8.64
CA LEU A 25 6.07 11.44 9.34
C LEU A 25 5.54 10.28 8.51
N SER A 26 4.39 10.43 7.85
CA SER A 26 3.80 9.36 7.04
C SER A 26 4.72 8.98 5.88
N ASP A 27 5.31 9.96 5.19
CA ASP A 27 6.25 9.71 4.10
C ASP A 27 7.53 9.05 4.59
N ALA A 28 8.07 9.51 5.73
CA ALA A 28 9.28 8.94 6.30
C ALA A 28 9.07 7.46 6.71
N ILE A 29 7.92 7.13 7.30
CA ILE A 29 7.59 5.76 7.73
C ILE A 29 7.30 4.87 6.51
N ALA A 30 6.58 5.37 5.50
CA ALA A 30 6.35 4.64 4.26
C ALA A 30 7.67 4.31 3.54
N ALA A 31 8.65 5.22 3.57
CA ALA A 31 9.98 4.96 3.06
C ALA A 31 10.75 3.91 3.88
N GLU A 32 10.65 3.97 5.20
CA GLU A 32 11.33 3.05 6.12
C GLU A 32 10.92 1.58 5.91
N VAL A 33 9.64 1.32 5.65
CA VAL A 33 9.12 -0.03 5.39
C VAL A 33 9.23 -0.47 3.92
N GLY A 34 9.82 0.36 3.05
CA GLY A 34 9.88 0.11 1.60
C GLY A 34 8.54 0.25 0.89
N GLY A 35 7.56 0.88 1.54
CA GLY A 35 6.16 0.94 1.14
C GLY A 35 5.73 2.20 0.38
N VAL A 36 6.65 3.08 -0.05
CA VAL A 36 6.30 4.36 -0.71
C VAL A 36 5.34 4.19 -1.90
N GLY A 37 5.49 3.10 -2.68
CA GLY A 37 4.62 2.80 -3.83
C GLY A 37 3.28 2.15 -3.47
N ILE A 38 3.11 1.71 -2.22
CA ILE A 38 1.97 0.90 -1.77
C ILE A 38 1.28 1.44 -0.51
N ALA A 39 1.71 2.58 0.01
CA ALA A 39 1.12 3.19 1.20
C ALA A 39 -0.35 3.56 0.95
N PRO A 40 -1.30 3.08 1.75
CA PRO A 40 -2.70 3.47 1.62
C PRO A 40 -2.99 4.80 2.33
N GLY A 41 -4.15 5.39 2.05
CA GLY A 41 -4.56 6.66 2.61
C GLY A 41 -6.07 6.88 2.59
N ALA A 42 -6.54 7.63 3.59
CA ALA A 42 -7.93 8.03 3.73
C ALA A 42 -8.05 9.42 4.35
N ASN A 43 -9.06 10.17 3.91
CA ASN A 43 -9.50 11.43 4.51
C ASN A 43 -10.91 11.21 5.07
N ILE A 44 -11.06 11.32 6.38
CA ILE A 44 -12.31 10.96 7.08
C ILE A 44 -12.85 12.21 7.78
N GLY A 45 -14.10 12.55 7.50
CA GLY A 45 -14.89 13.54 8.23
C GLY A 45 -16.14 12.92 8.86
N ASP A 46 -17.00 13.75 9.46
CA ASP A 46 -18.17 13.28 10.21
C ASP A 46 -19.22 12.59 9.32
N GLU A 47 -19.35 13.01 8.06
CA GLU A 47 -20.39 12.52 7.14
C GLU A 47 -19.85 11.65 5.99
N VAL A 48 -18.56 11.80 5.66
CA VAL A 48 -17.95 11.21 4.47
C VAL A 48 -16.53 10.74 4.77
N ALA A 49 -16.18 9.57 4.23
CA ALA A 49 -14.81 9.07 4.15
C ALA A 49 -14.40 8.91 2.68
N LEU A 50 -13.23 9.43 2.32
CA LEU A 50 -12.62 9.33 0.99
C LEU A 50 -11.32 8.54 1.09
N PHE A 51 -11.22 7.46 0.30
CA PHE A 51 -10.04 6.60 0.25
C PHE A 51 -9.33 6.81 -1.09
N GLU A 52 -8.02 7.00 -1.07
CA GLU A 52 -7.26 7.37 -2.28
C GLU A 52 -5.86 6.77 -2.31
N ALA A 53 -5.28 6.67 -3.50
CA ALA A 53 -3.86 6.36 -3.63
C ALA A 53 -3.02 7.56 -3.15
N THR A 54 -1.93 7.29 -2.42
CA THR A 54 -1.07 8.33 -1.83
C THR A 54 0.04 8.78 -2.77
N HIS A 55 0.38 7.97 -3.77
CA HIS A 55 1.39 8.31 -4.75
C HIS A 55 0.87 9.33 -5.78
N GLY A 56 1.80 10.09 -6.37
CA GLY A 56 1.48 11.01 -7.47
C GLY A 56 1.04 10.31 -8.77
N THR A 57 0.70 11.10 -9.79
CA THR A 57 0.14 10.64 -11.06
C THR A 57 1.12 9.90 -11.98
N ALA A 58 2.43 10.04 -11.74
CA ALA A 58 3.52 9.46 -12.53
C ALA A 58 3.29 9.47 -14.06
N PRO A 59 3.14 10.64 -14.73
CA PRO A 59 2.65 10.75 -16.11
C PRO A 59 3.42 9.93 -17.16
N LYS A 60 4.70 9.67 -16.92
CA LYS A 60 5.56 8.82 -17.77
C LYS A 60 5.11 7.36 -17.86
N TYR A 61 4.24 6.90 -16.96
CA TYR A 61 3.75 5.52 -16.89
C TYR A 61 2.26 5.37 -17.20
N THR A 62 1.58 6.48 -17.53
CA THR A 62 0.15 6.47 -17.86
C THR A 62 -0.15 5.53 -19.02
N ASN A 63 -1.17 4.69 -18.87
CA ASN A 63 -1.62 3.71 -19.87
C ASN A 63 -0.58 2.67 -20.31
N LEU A 64 0.52 2.51 -19.55
CA LEU A 64 1.55 1.52 -19.87
C LEU A 64 1.34 0.15 -19.19
N ASP A 65 0.30 0.00 -18.37
CA ASP A 65 0.02 -1.22 -17.60
C ASP A 65 1.25 -1.70 -16.80
N LYS A 66 1.92 -0.74 -16.14
CA LYS A 66 3.25 -0.95 -15.55
C LYS A 66 3.34 -0.73 -14.04
N VAL A 67 2.55 0.20 -13.49
CA VAL A 67 2.70 0.65 -12.10
C VAL A 67 2.12 -0.36 -11.10
N ASN A 68 2.61 -0.31 -9.86
CA ASN A 68 2.05 -1.08 -8.76
C ASN A 68 0.67 -0.50 -8.38
N PRO A 69 -0.41 -1.30 -8.37
CA PRO A 69 -1.73 -0.84 -7.93
C PRO A 69 -1.91 -0.87 -6.40
N GLY A 70 -0.88 -1.28 -5.64
CA GLY A 70 -0.97 -1.59 -4.21
C GLY A 70 -1.51 -0.44 -3.35
N SER A 71 -1.09 0.81 -3.59
CA SER A 71 -1.57 1.96 -2.80
C SER A 71 -3.09 2.11 -2.89
N LEU A 72 -3.64 2.09 -4.11
CA LEU A 72 -5.09 2.18 -4.31
C LEU A 72 -5.82 0.94 -3.78
N LEU A 73 -5.23 -0.25 -3.96
CA LEU A 73 -5.79 -1.50 -3.45
C LEU A 73 -5.94 -1.46 -1.93
N PHE A 74 -4.88 -1.10 -1.20
CA PHE A 74 -4.91 -1.04 0.25
C PHE A 74 -5.77 0.12 0.78
N SER A 75 -5.90 1.23 0.06
CA SER A 75 -6.92 2.25 0.38
C SER A 75 -8.33 1.68 0.23
N GLY A 76 -8.56 0.80 -0.76
CA GLY A 76 -9.78 0.01 -0.88
C GLY A 76 -9.97 -0.99 0.27
N VAL A 77 -8.89 -1.61 0.77
CA VAL A 77 -8.93 -2.46 1.98
C VAL A 77 -9.37 -1.64 3.20
N MET A 78 -8.77 -0.47 3.42
CA MET A 78 -9.20 0.46 4.49
C MET A 78 -10.67 0.85 4.37
N MET A 79 -11.17 1.03 3.14
CA MET A 79 -12.58 1.31 2.89
C MET A 79 -13.47 0.14 3.31
N LEU A 80 -13.10 -1.09 2.97
CA LEU A 80 -13.83 -2.30 3.36
C LEU A 80 -13.88 -2.45 4.88
N GLU A 81 -12.77 -2.22 5.57
CA GLU A 81 -12.71 -2.20 7.04
C GLU A 81 -13.62 -1.10 7.62
N HIS A 82 -13.60 0.09 7.03
CA HIS A 82 -14.42 1.22 7.47
C HIS A 82 -15.93 0.95 7.39
N ILE A 83 -16.39 0.20 6.38
CA ILE A 83 -17.79 -0.22 6.24
C ILE A 83 -18.13 -1.53 6.96
N GLY A 84 -17.15 -2.13 7.68
CA GLY A 84 -17.32 -3.35 8.47
C GLY A 84 -17.25 -4.66 7.69
N TRP A 85 -16.72 -4.66 6.46
CA TRP A 85 -16.52 -5.86 5.63
C TRP A 85 -15.11 -6.43 5.82
N PHE A 86 -14.83 -6.88 7.04
CA PHE A 86 -13.50 -7.34 7.44
C PHE A 86 -13.06 -8.61 6.71
N GLU A 87 -13.97 -9.52 6.40
CA GLU A 87 -13.64 -10.78 5.72
C GLU A 87 -13.10 -10.53 4.30
N ALA A 88 -13.66 -9.54 3.60
CA ALA A 88 -13.18 -9.15 2.27
C ALA A 88 -11.82 -8.43 2.36
N ALA A 89 -11.66 -7.54 3.34
CA ALA A 89 -10.40 -6.84 3.60
C ALA A 89 -9.25 -7.81 3.92
N GLU A 90 -9.51 -8.78 4.79
CA GLU A 90 -8.55 -9.81 5.20
C GLU A 90 -8.19 -10.72 4.02
N MET A 91 -9.17 -11.16 3.22
CA MET A 91 -8.93 -11.99 2.03
C MET A 91 -8.00 -11.29 1.03
N ILE A 92 -8.24 -10.00 0.74
CA ILE A 92 -7.37 -9.22 -0.16
C ILE A 92 -5.96 -9.10 0.40
N THR A 93 -5.83 -8.82 1.70
CA THR A 93 -4.53 -8.66 2.38
C THR A 93 -3.72 -9.94 2.32
N GLN A 94 -4.32 -11.08 2.70
CA GLN A 94 -3.67 -12.38 2.65
C GLN A 94 -3.27 -12.79 1.22
N ALA A 95 -4.14 -12.52 0.24
CA ALA A 95 -3.85 -12.81 -1.17
C ALA A 95 -2.68 -11.95 -1.70
N TYR A 96 -2.59 -10.69 -1.28
CA TYR A 96 -1.49 -9.80 -1.62
C TYR A 96 -0.18 -10.33 -1.02
N GLU A 97 -0.15 -10.64 0.27
CA GLU A 97 1.02 -11.19 0.96
C GLU A 97 1.54 -12.47 0.28
N LYS A 98 0.64 -13.38 -0.04
CA LYS A 98 0.96 -14.61 -0.78
C LYS A 98 1.56 -14.32 -2.15
N THR A 99 0.99 -13.37 -2.90
CA THR A 99 1.49 -12.98 -4.23
C THR A 99 2.89 -12.38 -4.17
N ILE A 100 3.19 -11.55 -3.15
CA ILE A 100 4.54 -11.04 -2.91
C ILE A 100 5.49 -12.18 -2.50
N ALA A 101 5.06 -13.12 -1.67
CA ALA A 101 5.86 -14.28 -1.24
C ALA A 101 6.20 -15.22 -2.42
N ASP A 102 5.29 -15.37 -3.38
CA ASP A 102 5.52 -16.06 -4.66
C ASP A 102 6.47 -15.29 -5.60
N LYS A 103 6.95 -14.10 -5.18
CA LYS A 103 7.79 -13.17 -5.94
C LYS A 103 7.17 -12.75 -7.28
N VAL A 104 5.84 -12.76 -7.38
CA VAL A 104 5.10 -12.23 -8.55
C VAL A 104 4.80 -10.77 -8.27
N VAL A 105 5.53 -9.85 -8.89
CA VAL A 105 5.49 -8.42 -8.50
C VAL A 105 5.63 -7.50 -9.69
N THR A 106 5.21 -6.24 -9.54
CA THR A 106 5.46 -5.20 -10.54
C THR A 106 6.91 -4.70 -10.52
N TYR A 107 7.30 -3.97 -11.57
CA TYR A 107 8.70 -3.55 -11.85
C TYR A 107 9.42 -2.86 -10.67
N ASP A 108 8.67 -2.15 -9.83
CA ASP A 108 9.17 -1.37 -8.70
C ASP A 108 9.74 -2.24 -7.58
N PHE A 109 9.11 -3.40 -7.32
CA PHE A 109 9.63 -4.44 -6.43
C PHE A 109 10.59 -5.38 -7.16
N ALA A 110 10.30 -5.76 -8.41
CA ALA A 110 11.12 -6.72 -9.15
C ALA A 110 12.60 -6.30 -9.23
N ARG A 111 12.86 -5.00 -9.41
CA ARG A 111 14.24 -4.45 -9.44
C ARG A 111 15.00 -4.49 -8.11
N GLN A 112 14.34 -4.84 -7.01
CA GLN A 112 14.91 -4.92 -5.65
C GLN A 112 14.91 -6.34 -5.09
N MET A 113 14.43 -7.32 -5.85
CA MET A 113 14.27 -8.71 -5.42
C MET A 113 15.05 -9.64 -6.35
N ASP A 114 15.76 -10.60 -5.77
CA ASP A 114 16.38 -11.68 -6.55
C ASP A 114 15.30 -12.68 -7.00
N ASP A 115 15.39 -13.13 -8.26
CA ASP A 115 14.49 -14.12 -8.89
C ASP A 115 13.00 -13.73 -8.88
N ALA A 116 12.69 -12.43 -8.95
CA ALA A 116 11.31 -11.97 -9.07
C ALA A 116 10.75 -12.16 -10.49
N ARG A 117 9.49 -12.60 -10.55
CA ARG A 117 8.71 -12.58 -11.79
C ARG A 117 8.06 -11.21 -11.92
N GLU A 118 8.68 -10.33 -12.72
CA GLU A 118 8.09 -9.05 -13.09
C GLU A 118 6.83 -9.27 -13.93
N VAL A 119 5.72 -8.64 -13.51
CA VAL A 119 4.42 -8.67 -14.19
C VAL A 119 3.87 -7.24 -14.37
N LYS A 120 2.90 -7.11 -15.28
CA LYS A 120 2.16 -5.87 -15.51
C LYS A 120 1.18 -5.54 -14.38
N THR A 121 0.63 -4.32 -14.36
CA THR A 121 -0.40 -3.92 -13.37
C THR A 121 -1.59 -4.87 -13.39
N SER A 122 -2.15 -5.15 -14.57
CA SER A 122 -3.30 -6.05 -14.76
C SER A 122 -3.00 -7.51 -14.39
N GLU A 123 -1.80 -7.98 -14.72
CA GLU A 123 -1.33 -9.33 -14.42
C GLU A 123 -1.09 -9.51 -12.92
N PHE A 124 -0.56 -8.49 -12.24
CA PHE A 124 -0.40 -8.49 -10.79
C PHE A 124 -1.75 -8.54 -10.08
N ALA A 125 -2.73 -7.74 -10.52
CA ALA A 125 -4.10 -7.81 -10.01
C ALA A 125 -4.72 -9.21 -10.21
N THR A 126 -4.50 -9.82 -11.38
CA THR A 126 -4.95 -11.19 -11.67
C THR A 126 -4.27 -12.21 -10.75
N ALA A 127 -2.97 -12.06 -10.48
CA ALA A 127 -2.24 -12.93 -9.57
C ALA A 127 -2.78 -12.85 -8.14
N ILE A 128 -3.08 -11.64 -7.65
CA ILE A 128 -3.74 -11.43 -6.36
C ILE A 128 -5.09 -12.14 -6.34
N ILE A 129 -5.94 -11.96 -7.34
CA ILE A 129 -7.26 -12.61 -7.42
C ILE A 129 -7.13 -14.14 -7.37
N ASN A 130 -6.17 -14.72 -8.10
CA ASN A 130 -5.93 -16.17 -8.09
C ASN A 130 -5.45 -16.68 -6.72
N ASN A 131 -4.90 -15.81 -5.88
CA ASN A 131 -4.43 -16.11 -4.53
C ASN A 131 -5.48 -15.85 -3.44
N MET A 132 -6.72 -15.45 -3.78
CA MET A 132 -7.84 -15.32 -2.84
C MET A 132 -8.54 -16.64 -2.50
N ALA A 133 -8.17 -17.75 -3.16
CA ALA A 133 -8.78 -19.08 -3.02
C ALA A 133 -8.03 -19.99 -2.03
#